data_AF-A0A6C1RYP2-F1
#
_entry.id   AF-A0A6C1RYP2-F1
#
_cell.length_a   1.000
_cell.length_b   1.000
_cell.length_c   1.000
_cell.angle_alpha   90.00
_cell.angle_beta   90.00
_cell.angle_gamma   90.00
#
_symmetry.space_group_name_H-M   'P 1'
#
loop_
_entity.id
_entity.type
_entity.pdbx_description
1 polymer ?
#
loop_
_entity_poly.entity_id
_entity_poly.type
_entity_poly.pdbx_seq_one_letter_code
_entity_poly.pdbx_strand_id
1 'polypeptide(L)'
;MTSKVFFLPVTLAALLLQLFCFELTAQATEEIVFATRSGKRGVISIQKNELQDNVLPVSMNLRWVDRELRPVSGVDAVVVIDRQQLSISTPKVSCITGSEVPTRPIVLTPGDNTMRFEFDERFEGGEVSIELPMMFAANSQVASRKQEWEEFAFSRPRRVALEYDISQESIVDLTPPDIRVISPEGVSLGMRPIVDSESVRVSLLVRDNFGIDNVLVNNRPAQMVNDSIYVADVVLRVGYENPVTIIATDNSGHSNREQFSIESRPVGSLTAAARQEAVTSSVREPSDVDINIPDNGLELNNRYALIIGNEDYTSYQPHLQRESNVEFAVHDARIFREYAQKVLGVPDNNIIMLLNARSVEMHNALDRMSMIARNTGGDAEFFIYYAGHGFPDEQTREPYLMPVDVTGANLSFAVPLSDFYSKLTEHPTERITVFIDACFSGGGRDQGLVAARAVRVRPRGPSISGNLVVFSATSGDQSALPYRDQQHGMFTYHLLSMLKASRGEISYRELADHLRQSVATRSVMVNHREQNPETNISPTLDESWENWVFTEF
;
A
#
# COMPACT_ATOMS: atom_id res chain seq x y z
N MET A 1 25.83 81.18 3.95
CA MET A 1 26.78 80.49 4.85
C MET A 1 25.97 79.65 5.83
N THR A 2 25.96 78.33 5.59
CA THR A 2 25.81 77.21 6.53
C THR A 2 25.16 77.45 7.90
N SER A 3 24.07 76.73 8.22
CA SER A 3 24.15 75.60 9.18
C SER A 3 22.80 74.93 9.52
N LYS A 4 22.80 73.60 9.33
CA LYS A 4 22.18 72.54 10.15
C LYS A 4 20.65 72.51 10.33
N VAL A 5 20.01 71.71 9.48
CA VAL A 5 18.79 70.95 9.82
C VAL A 5 19.25 69.66 10.49
N PHE A 6 18.85 69.44 11.75
CA PHE A 6 19.06 68.19 12.47
C PHE A 6 17.76 67.39 12.51
N PHE A 7 17.84 66.16 12.02
CA PHE A 7 16.87 65.09 12.20
C PHE A 7 16.77 64.70 13.69
N LEU A 8 15.55 64.46 14.17
CA LEU A 8 15.31 63.47 15.22
C LEU A 8 14.16 62.55 14.78
N PRO A 9 14.26 61.23 15.03
CA PRO A 9 13.50 60.21 14.31
C PRO A 9 12.20 59.86 15.02
N VAL A 10 11.22 59.41 14.24
CA VAL A 10 9.97 58.77 14.67
C VAL A 10 10.28 57.38 15.22
N THR A 11 11.04 57.30 16.32
CA THR A 11 11.42 56.03 16.98
C THR A 11 11.14 56.03 18.48
N LEU A 12 10.13 56.79 18.92
CA LEU A 12 9.62 56.70 20.30
C LEU A 12 8.12 56.38 20.39
N ALA A 13 7.38 56.48 19.28
CA ALA A 13 5.98 56.05 19.20
C ALA A 13 5.83 54.56 18.79
N ALA A 14 6.86 53.96 18.18
CA ALA A 14 6.86 52.55 17.80
C ALA A 14 7.42 51.61 18.89
N LEU A 15 8.18 52.14 19.86
CA LEU A 15 8.78 51.33 20.93
C LEU A 15 7.88 51.18 22.17
N LEU A 16 6.80 51.96 22.27
CA LEU A 16 5.78 51.87 23.33
C LEU A 16 4.56 51.02 22.93
N LEU A 17 4.51 50.56 21.68
CA LEU A 17 3.49 49.62 21.19
C LEU A 17 3.98 48.16 21.13
N GLN A 18 5.27 47.91 21.40
CA GLN A 18 5.89 46.56 21.42
C GLN A 18 6.11 45.99 22.83
N LEU A 19 5.53 46.60 23.87
CA LEU A 19 5.71 46.17 25.27
C LEU A 19 4.41 45.79 25.98
N PHE A 20 3.28 45.68 25.28
CA PHE A 20 2.00 45.34 25.89
C PHE A 20 1.05 44.55 24.98
N CYS A 21 1.54 43.46 24.39
CA CYS A 21 0.70 42.36 23.89
C CYS A 21 1.42 41.02 24.15
N PHE A 22 1.76 40.75 25.41
CA PHE A 22 1.61 39.37 25.87
C PHE A 22 0.10 39.18 25.96
N GLU A 23 -0.50 38.61 24.92
CA GLU A 23 -1.77 37.91 25.12
C GLU A 23 -1.47 36.81 26.13
N LEU A 24 -1.68 37.10 27.41
CA LEU A 24 -2.05 36.07 28.37
C LEU A 24 -3.43 35.60 27.92
N THR A 25 -3.46 34.73 26.90
CA THR A 25 -4.54 33.77 26.76
C THR A 25 -4.51 32.95 28.05
N ALA A 26 -5.38 33.31 28.99
CA ALA A 26 -5.63 32.45 30.14
C ALA A 26 -6.21 31.15 29.56
N GLN A 27 -5.36 30.16 29.31
CA GLN A 27 -5.80 28.83 28.91
C GLN A 27 -6.82 28.37 29.95
N ALA A 28 -8.02 28.03 29.48
CA ALA A 28 -9.10 27.62 30.36
C ALA A 28 -8.66 26.37 31.13
N THR A 29 -8.46 26.50 32.43
CA THR A 29 -8.23 25.36 33.31
C THR A 29 -9.56 24.70 33.61
N GLU A 30 -9.74 23.46 33.20
CA GLU A 30 -10.89 22.64 33.57
C GLU A 30 -10.59 21.93 34.89
N GLU A 31 -11.50 22.02 35.86
CA GLU A 31 -11.35 21.30 37.13
C GLU A 31 -12.32 20.12 37.22
N ILE A 32 -11.76 18.96 37.55
CA ILE A 32 -12.53 17.76 37.89
C ILE A 32 -12.48 17.58 39.39
N VAL A 33 -13.63 17.69 40.03
CA VAL A 33 -13.77 17.41 41.47
C VAL A 33 -14.32 16.01 41.63
N PHE A 34 -13.64 15.15 42.38
CA PHE A 34 -14.04 13.76 42.57
C PHE A 34 -13.96 13.31 44.04
N ALA A 35 -14.69 12.25 44.37
CA ALA A 35 -14.64 11.59 45.66
C ALA A 35 -14.65 10.06 45.48
N THR A 36 -13.90 9.37 46.34
CA THR A 36 -13.80 7.89 46.36
C THR A 36 -14.82 7.29 47.31
N ARG A 37 -15.08 5.98 47.20
CA ARG A 37 -15.95 5.25 48.15
C ARG A 37 -15.37 5.23 49.57
N SER A 38 -14.05 5.26 49.69
CA SER A 38 -13.32 5.40 50.95
C SER A 38 -13.36 6.83 51.54
N GLY A 39 -14.03 7.78 50.90
CA GLY A 39 -14.24 9.14 51.40
C GLY A 39 -13.09 10.12 51.12
N LYS A 40 -12.07 9.72 50.36
CA LYS A 40 -11.02 10.64 49.87
C LYS A 40 -11.61 11.56 48.81
N ARG A 41 -11.12 12.79 48.73
CA ARG A 41 -11.57 13.81 47.76
C ARG A 41 -10.37 14.39 47.04
N GLY A 42 -10.48 14.55 45.73
CA GLY A 42 -9.41 15.13 44.93
C GLY A 42 -9.95 16.12 43.91
N VAL A 43 -9.05 16.99 43.46
CA VAL A 43 -9.25 17.89 42.33
C VAL A 43 -8.17 17.58 41.31
N ILE A 44 -8.55 17.42 40.05
CA ILE A 44 -7.64 17.37 38.91
C ILE A 44 -7.84 18.66 38.13
N SER A 45 -6.83 19.51 38.09
CA SER A 45 -6.82 20.70 37.23
C SER A 45 -6.18 20.30 35.91
N ILE A 46 -6.91 20.43 34.81
CA ILE A 46 -6.46 20.12 33.44
C ILE A 46 -6.22 21.43 32.70
N GLN A 47 -5.03 21.56 32.14
CA GLN A 47 -4.66 22.64 31.25
C GLN A 47 -4.45 22.08 29.84
N LYS A 48 -5.31 22.52 28.91
CA LYS A 48 -5.18 22.24 27.48
C LYS A 48 -4.08 23.14 26.92
N ASN A 49 -2.96 22.55 26.51
CA ASN A 49 -1.89 23.30 25.87
C ASN A 49 -2.05 23.31 24.35
N GLU A 50 -1.24 24.11 23.68
CA GLU A 50 -1.17 24.17 22.23
C GLU A 50 -0.42 22.98 21.64
N LEU A 51 -0.77 22.62 20.41
CA LEU A 51 -0.06 21.63 19.61
C LEU A 51 1.36 22.15 19.29
N GLN A 52 2.37 21.30 19.48
CA GLN A 52 3.77 21.61 19.15
C GLN A 52 4.39 20.38 18.48
N ASP A 53 4.93 20.54 17.27
CA ASP A 53 5.56 19.46 16.50
C ASP A 53 4.66 18.21 16.44
N ASN A 54 3.39 18.39 16.06
CA ASN A 54 2.35 17.36 16.04
C ASN A 54 2.03 16.68 17.39
N VAL A 55 2.62 17.14 18.49
CA VAL A 55 2.35 16.62 19.83
C VAL A 55 1.52 17.61 20.62
N LEU A 56 0.39 17.14 21.15
CA LEU A 56 -0.51 17.89 22.00
C LEU A 56 -0.27 17.48 23.46
N PRO A 57 0.42 18.32 24.26
CA PRO A 57 0.57 18.07 25.68
C PRO A 57 -0.69 18.48 26.45
N VAL A 58 -1.11 17.64 27.39
CA VAL A 58 -2.18 17.92 28.34
C VAL A 58 -1.59 17.88 29.73
N SER A 59 -1.51 19.04 30.37
CA SER A 59 -0.98 19.16 31.73
C SER A 59 -2.09 18.90 32.73
N MET A 60 -1.81 18.07 33.74
CA MET A 60 -2.77 17.70 34.77
C MET A 60 -2.13 17.82 36.15
N ASN A 61 -2.72 18.60 37.04
CA ASN A 61 -2.31 18.67 38.44
C ASN A 61 -3.31 17.93 39.32
N LEU A 62 -2.88 16.84 39.97
CA LEU A 62 -3.70 16.09 40.92
C LEU A 62 -3.41 16.57 42.35
N ARG A 63 -4.46 17.01 43.06
CA ARG A 63 -4.39 17.47 44.45
C ARG A 63 -5.47 16.82 45.29
N TRP A 64 -5.08 16.17 46.38
CA TRP A 64 -6.01 15.67 47.39
C TRP A 64 -6.46 16.82 48.30
N VAL A 65 -7.74 16.84 48.66
CA VAL A 65 -8.35 17.94 49.40
C VAL A 65 -9.26 17.46 50.55
N ASP A 66 -9.47 18.31 51.53
CA ASP A 66 -10.41 18.07 52.63
C ASP A 66 -11.87 18.43 52.24
N ARG A 67 -12.76 18.50 53.25
CA ARG A 67 -14.17 18.81 53.00
C ARG A 67 -14.40 20.26 52.54
N GLU A 68 -13.48 21.15 52.89
CA GLU A 68 -13.47 22.57 52.58
C GLU A 68 -12.59 22.88 51.35
N LEU A 69 -12.20 21.86 50.57
CA LEU A 69 -11.36 21.94 49.37
C LEU A 69 -9.92 22.46 49.63
N ARG A 70 -9.43 22.35 50.86
CA ARG A 70 -8.05 22.71 51.21
C ARG A 70 -7.11 21.54 50.91
N PRO A 71 -5.91 21.78 50.35
CA PRO A 71 -4.96 20.71 50.04
C PRO A 71 -4.59 19.85 51.26
N VAL A 72 -4.48 18.54 51.05
CA VAL A 72 -4.06 17.55 52.04
C VAL A 72 -2.80 16.85 51.54
N SER A 73 -1.72 16.93 52.32
CA SER A 73 -0.43 16.29 52.02
C SER A 73 -0.35 14.86 52.56
N GLY A 74 0.59 14.06 52.06
CA GLY A 74 0.88 12.71 52.57
C GLY A 74 -0.14 11.65 52.16
N VAL A 75 -0.89 11.89 51.08
CA VAL A 75 -1.83 10.93 50.51
C VAL A 75 -1.17 10.22 49.34
N ASP A 76 -0.81 8.95 49.51
CA ASP A 76 -0.13 8.15 48.47
C ASP A 76 -1.05 7.68 47.34
N ALA A 77 -2.34 7.98 47.43
CA ALA A 77 -3.31 7.53 46.45
C ALA A 77 -3.16 8.25 45.11
N VAL A 78 -3.51 7.54 44.05
CA VAL A 78 -3.31 7.98 42.66
C VAL A 78 -4.61 7.85 41.87
N VAL A 79 -4.67 8.54 40.75
CA VAL A 79 -5.70 8.33 39.73
C VAL A 79 -5.05 7.55 38.59
N VAL A 80 -5.74 6.54 38.09
CA VAL A 80 -5.29 5.75 36.94
C VAL A 80 -6.22 5.98 35.78
N ILE A 81 -5.67 6.08 34.57
CA ILE A 81 -6.42 6.15 33.32
C ILE A 81 -6.27 4.80 32.64
N ASP A 82 -7.40 4.13 32.40
CA ASP A 82 -7.42 2.84 31.72
C ASP A 82 -7.13 3.03 30.23
N ARG A 83 -5.87 2.76 29.84
CA ARG A 83 -5.44 2.94 28.45
C ARG A 83 -6.22 2.08 27.46
N GLN A 84 -6.77 0.94 27.88
CA GLN A 84 -7.58 0.08 27.02
C GLN A 84 -9.00 0.61 26.78
N GLN A 85 -9.46 1.54 27.63
CA GLN A 85 -10.76 2.20 27.48
C GLN A 85 -10.62 3.66 27.05
N LEU A 86 -9.39 4.14 26.83
CA LEU A 86 -9.13 5.49 26.32
C LEU A 86 -9.73 5.59 24.92
N SER A 87 -10.66 6.53 24.74
CA SER A 87 -11.34 6.75 23.47
C SER A 87 -10.88 8.07 22.87
N ILE A 88 -10.50 8.04 21.60
CA ILE A 88 -10.11 9.20 20.81
C ILE A 88 -10.97 9.18 19.55
N SER A 89 -11.61 10.29 19.20
CA SER A 89 -12.61 10.35 18.12
C SER A 89 -12.06 10.04 16.72
N THR A 90 -10.74 10.01 16.55
CA THR A 90 -10.05 9.78 15.27
C THR A 90 -8.88 8.80 15.44
N PRO A 91 -8.65 7.88 14.49
CA PRO A 91 -7.50 6.99 14.51
C PRO A 91 -6.18 7.71 14.17
N LYS A 92 -6.24 8.94 13.64
CA LYS A 92 -5.07 9.77 13.28
C LYS A 92 -4.43 10.46 14.49
N VAL A 93 -4.89 10.17 15.71
CA VAL A 93 -4.33 10.70 16.95
C VAL A 93 -4.06 9.54 17.91
N SER A 94 -2.87 9.49 18.49
CA SER A 94 -2.46 8.42 19.38
C SER A 94 -1.93 8.96 20.71
N CYS A 95 -2.25 8.28 21.82
CA CYS A 95 -1.66 8.62 23.11
C CYS A 95 -0.28 7.96 23.24
N ILE A 96 0.79 8.77 23.23
CA ILE A 96 2.18 8.30 23.34
C ILE A 96 2.71 8.26 24.78
N THR A 97 1.90 8.71 25.75
CA THR A 97 2.27 8.70 27.18
C THR A 97 2.53 7.28 27.68
N GLY A 98 3.75 6.99 28.14
CA GLY A 98 4.13 5.67 28.64
C GLY A 98 4.04 4.56 27.58
N SER A 99 4.34 4.86 26.31
CA SER A 99 4.18 3.96 25.15
C SER A 99 4.96 2.63 25.20
N GLU A 100 5.97 2.50 26.07
CA GLU A 100 6.77 1.27 26.18
C GLU A 100 5.96 -0.01 26.45
N VAL A 101 4.83 0.11 27.16
CA VAL A 101 3.94 -1.03 27.44
C VAL A 101 2.47 -0.59 27.25
N PRO A 102 1.87 -0.83 26.08
CA PRO A 102 0.52 -0.34 25.73
C PRO A 102 -0.60 -0.81 26.66
N THR A 103 -0.40 -1.91 27.38
CA THR A 103 -1.37 -2.48 28.32
C THR A 103 -1.31 -1.85 29.72
N ARG A 104 -0.29 -1.05 30.03
CA ARG A 104 -0.18 -0.39 31.33
C ARG A 104 -1.08 0.85 31.38
N PRO A 105 -1.72 1.12 32.53
CA PRO A 105 -2.46 2.35 32.72
C PRO A 105 -1.52 3.55 32.75
N ILE A 106 -2.09 4.73 32.53
CA ILE A 106 -1.41 5.99 32.79
C ILE A 106 -1.73 6.38 34.24
N VAL A 107 -0.69 6.66 35.04
CA VAL A 107 -0.84 6.93 36.47
C VAL A 107 -0.61 8.41 36.75
N LEU A 108 -1.64 9.07 37.28
CA LEU A 108 -1.55 10.44 37.78
C LEU A 108 -1.19 10.42 39.26
N THR A 109 0.04 10.85 39.57
CA THR A 109 0.50 11.01 40.95
C THR A 109 0.13 12.39 41.49
N PRO A 110 0.01 12.58 42.82
CA PRO A 110 -0.18 13.91 43.39
C PRO A 110 0.90 14.89 42.90
N GLY A 111 0.48 16.05 42.43
CA GLY A 111 1.34 17.03 41.74
C GLY A 111 1.12 17.06 40.23
N ASP A 112 2.14 17.52 39.50
CA ASP A 112 2.08 17.74 38.06
C ASP A 112 2.30 16.44 37.28
N ASN A 113 1.46 16.24 36.27
CA ASN A 113 1.49 15.13 35.34
C ASN A 113 1.29 15.68 33.93
N THR A 114 1.79 14.97 32.93
CA THR A 114 1.61 15.36 31.52
C THR A 114 1.25 14.15 30.70
N MET A 115 0.14 14.25 29.97
CA MET A 115 -0.19 13.36 28.87
C MET A 115 0.22 14.01 27.55
N ARG A 116 0.61 13.20 26.58
CA ARG A 116 0.97 13.61 25.23
C ARG A 116 0.18 12.78 24.22
N PHE A 117 -0.42 13.47 23.27
CA PHE A 117 -1.14 12.90 22.15
C PHE A 117 -0.45 13.33 20.85
N GLU A 118 -0.05 12.38 20.03
CA GLU A 118 0.62 12.61 18.76
C GLU A 118 -0.39 12.56 17.62
N PHE A 119 -0.33 13.55 16.74
CA PHE A 119 -1.13 13.66 15.54
C PHE A 119 -0.35 13.09 14.37
N ASP A 120 -0.99 12.23 13.60
CA ASP A 120 -0.46 11.74 12.32
C ASP A 120 -0.39 12.90 11.33
N GLU A 121 0.70 12.97 10.56
CA GLU A 121 0.92 14.00 9.53
C GLU A 121 -0.18 14.08 8.48
N ARG A 122 -0.94 13.00 8.28
CA ARG A 122 -2.09 12.94 7.36
C ARG A 122 -3.37 13.49 8.00
N PHE A 123 -3.32 14.09 9.18
CA PHE A 123 -4.50 14.67 9.83
C PHE A 123 -4.99 15.92 9.07
N GLU A 124 -6.23 15.87 8.60
CA GLU A 124 -6.82 16.88 7.71
C GLU A 124 -7.48 18.05 8.47
N GLY A 125 -7.31 18.11 9.79
CA GLY A 125 -7.97 19.07 10.65
C GLY A 125 -9.38 18.62 11.10
N GLY A 126 -9.90 19.31 12.12
CA GLY A 126 -11.25 19.13 12.66
C GLY A 126 -11.31 18.93 14.18
N GLU A 127 -12.51 18.62 14.66
CA GLU A 127 -12.78 18.40 16.08
C GLU A 127 -12.24 17.04 16.54
N VAL A 128 -11.47 17.06 17.64
CA VAL A 128 -10.92 15.89 18.30
C VAL A 128 -11.43 15.83 19.74
N SER A 129 -12.11 14.73 20.06
CA SER A 129 -12.59 14.42 21.41
C SER A 129 -11.75 13.29 21.99
N ILE A 130 -11.22 13.51 23.20
CA ILE A 130 -10.43 12.52 23.95
C ILE A 130 -11.15 12.22 25.27
N GLU A 131 -11.80 11.07 25.37
CA GLU A 131 -12.43 10.62 26.61
C GLU A 131 -11.41 9.92 27.53
N LEU A 132 -11.28 10.41 28.77
CA LEU A 132 -10.35 9.91 29.77
C LEU A 132 -11.06 9.00 30.79
N PRO A 133 -10.90 7.66 30.73
CA PRO A 133 -11.48 6.72 31.67
C PRO A 133 -10.70 6.71 33.00
N MET A 134 -10.98 7.70 33.85
CA MET A 134 -10.31 7.88 35.14
C MET A 134 -10.90 7.00 36.24
N MET A 135 -10.02 6.33 36.98
CA MET A 135 -10.33 5.45 38.09
C MET A 135 -9.41 5.74 39.28
N PHE A 136 -9.79 5.28 40.46
CA PHE A 136 -9.02 5.42 41.70
C PHE A 136 -8.16 4.19 41.97
N ALA A 137 -6.92 4.39 42.43
CA ALA A 137 -6.11 3.36 43.05
C ALA A 137 -5.53 3.84 44.40
N ALA A 138 -5.48 2.92 45.37
CA ALA A 138 -5.11 3.26 46.74
C ALA A 138 -3.68 3.80 46.89
N ASN A 139 -2.78 3.39 45.99
CA ASN A 139 -1.41 3.89 45.84
C ASN A 139 -0.80 3.47 44.49
N SER A 140 0.43 3.91 44.21
CA SER A 140 1.15 3.61 42.97
C SER A 140 1.49 2.12 42.76
N GLN A 141 1.65 1.32 43.83
CA GLN A 141 1.87 -0.13 43.69
C GLN A 141 0.62 -0.85 43.19
N VAL A 142 -0.54 -0.42 43.69
CA VAL A 142 -1.86 -0.94 43.31
C VAL A 142 -2.25 -0.50 41.89
N ALA A 143 -1.73 0.63 41.40
CA ALA A 143 -2.01 1.14 40.06
C ALA A 143 -1.76 0.11 38.94
N SER A 144 -0.84 -0.84 39.12
CA SER A 144 -0.56 -1.90 38.14
C SER A 144 -1.60 -3.04 38.09
N ARG A 145 -2.56 -3.09 39.02
CA ARG A 145 -3.49 -4.22 39.22
C ARG A 145 -4.93 -3.78 38.97
N LYS A 146 -5.41 -3.98 37.74
CA LYS A 146 -6.73 -3.51 37.27
C LYS A 146 -7.92 -3.95 38.13
N GLN A 147 -7.84 -5.13 38.76
CA GLN A 147 -8.90 -5.65 39.63
C GLN A 147 -9.04 -4.88 40.96
N GLU A 148 -8.03 -4.12 41.35
CA GLU A 148 -8.01 -3.33 42.59
C GLU A 148 -8.35 -1.85 42.35
N TRP A 149 -8.73 -1.47 41.12
CA TRP A 149 -9.17 -0.11 40.81
C TRP A 149 -10.64 0.08 41.20
N GLU A 150 -10.98 1.29 41.66
CA GLU A 150 -12.34 1.66 42.02
C GLU A 150 -12.83 2.82 41.15
N GLU A 151 -14.10 2.79 40.74
CA GLU A 151 -14.75 3.97 40.18
C GLU A 151 -14.86 5.07 41.24
N PHE A 152 -14.81 6.33 40.80
CA PHE A 152 -15.17 7.43 41.68
C PHE A 152 -16.61 7.29 42.15
N ALA A 153 -16.85 7.45 43.45
CA ALA A 153 -18.20 7.50 44.01
C ALA A 153 -18.95 8.74 43.51
N PHE A 154 -18.21 9.80 43.20
CA PHE A 154 -18.70 11.03 42.59
C PHE A 154 -17.59 11.66 41.75
N SER A 155 -17.93 12.22 40.59
CA SER A 155 -17.08 13.11 39.82
C SER A 155 -17.92 14.17 39.12
N ARG A 156 -17.37 15.39 38.99
CA ARG A 156 -17.94 16.45 38.16
C ARG A 156 -16.83 17.04 37.29
N PRO A 157 -16.96 16.96 35.94
CA PRO A 157 -17.98 16.22 35.20
C PRO A 157 -17.89 14.70 35.43
N ARG A 158 -18.98 13.96 35.13
CA ARG A 158 -19.02 12.50 35.33
C ARG A 158 -18.16 11.76 34.32
N ARG A 159 -18.17 12.24 33.08
CA ARG A 159 -17.24 11.85 32.01
C ARG A 159 -16.31 13.02 31.75
N VAL A 160 -15.03 12.71 31.60
CA VAL A 160 -14.00 13.69 31.29
C VAL A 160 -13.66 13.51 29.82
N ALA A 161 -14.07 14.47 29.00
CA ALA A 161 -13.75 14.51 27.58
C ALA A 161 -13.01 15.82 27.30
N LEU A 162 -11.86 15.73 26.63
CA LEU A 162 -11.11 16.88 26.18
C LEU A 162 -11.47 17.13 24.72
N GLU A 163 -12.15 18.24 24.47
CA GLU A 163 -12.48 18.70 23.13
C GLU A 163 -11.41 19.69 22.63
N TYR A 164 -10.93 19.46 21.42
CA TYR A 164 -9.99 20.30 20.67
C TYR A 164 -10.51 20.52 19.25
N ASP A 165 -10.27 21.71 18.71
CA ASP A 165 -10.44 22.00 17.28
C ASP A 165 -9.05 22.29 16.71
N ILE A 166 -8.55 21.40 15.86
CA ILE A 166 -7.19 21.45 15.33
C ILE A 166 -7.25 21.72 13.84
N SER A 167 -6.61 22.80 13.39
CA SER A 167 -6.52 23.10 11.96
C SER A 167 -5.46 22.24 11.28
N GLN A 168 -5.66 21.92 9.99
CA GLN A 168 -4.66 21.23 9.18
C GLN A 168 -3.33 22.01 9.12
N GLU A 169 -3.39 23.35 9.11
CA GLU A 169 -2.21 24.23 9.07
C GLU A 169 -1.34 24.14 10.33
N SER A 170 -1.87 23.58 11.42
CA SER A 170 -1.12 23.34 12.66
C SER A 170 -0.31 22.04 12.64
N ILE A 171 -0.59 21.14 11.68
CA ILE A 171 0.18 19.92 11.48
C ILE A 171 1.42 20.26 10.66
N VAL A 172 2.59 19.88 11.17
CA VAL A 172 3.88 20.12 10.54
C VAL A 172 4.46 18.83 10.02
N ASP A 173 5.22 18.93 8.95
CA ASP A 173 6.04 17.83 8.47
C ASP A 173 7.20 17.58 9.45
N LEU A 174 7.44 16.32 9.81
CA LEU A 174 8.59 15.89 10.61
C LEU A 174 9.33 14.72 9.95
N THR A 175 8.86 14.19 8.83
CA THR A 175 9.39 12.98 8.21
C THR A 175 10.00 13.27 6.84
N PRO A 176 11.13 12.63 6.50
CA PRO A 176 11.72 12.80 5.18
C PRO A 176 10.97 11.96 4.12
N PRO A 177 11.10 12.30 2.82
CA PRO A 177 10.42 11.56 1.75
C PRO A 177 10.79 10.08 1.67
N ASP A 178 9.81 9.23 1.33
CA ASP A 178 10.06 7.83 0.94
C ASP A 178 10.55 7.78 -0.51
N ILE A 179 11.65 7.06 -0.75
CA ILE A 179 12.26 6.90 -2.08
C ILE A 179 12.23 5.43 -2.45
N ARG A 180 11.66 5.11 -3.62
CA ARG A 180 11.73 3.77 -4.22
C ARG A 180 12.22 3.81 -5.64
N VAL A 181 13.14 2.91 -5.98
CA VAL A 181 13.68 2.80 -7.34
C VAL A 181 12.79 1.83 -8.13
N ILE A 182 12.12 2.37 -9.14
CA ILE A 182 11.27 1.61 -10.07
C ILE A 182 12.15 0.97 -11.15
N SER A 183 13.05 1.78 -11.72
CA SER A 183 14.01 1.37 -12.74
C SER A 183 15.40 1.90 -12.41
N PRO A 184 16.47 1.11 -12.59
CA PRO A 184 16.45 -0.29 -12.99
C PRO A 184 15.82 -1.20 -11.92
N GLU A 185 15.14 -2.26 -12.37
CA GLU A 185 14.38 -3.16 -11.50
C GLU A 185 15.28 -3.91 -10.50
N GLY A 186 14.68 -4.36 -9.39
CA GLY A 186 15.35 -5.16 -8.37
C GLY A 186 16.22 -4.36 -7.39
N VAL A 187 16.48 -3.06 -7.64
CA VAL A 187 17.26 -2.21 -6.72
C VAL A 187 16.63 -2.14 -5.33
N SER A 188 15.32 -1.92 -5.24
CA SER A 188 14.60 -1.93 -3.95
C SER A 188 14.56 -3.30 -3.27
N LEU A 189 15.00 -4.37 -3.94
CA LEU A 189 15.18 -5.71 -3.38
C LEU A 189 16.66 -6.00 -3.03
N GLY A 190 17.53 -4.99 -3.08
CA GLY A 190 18.97 -5.11 -2.82
C GLY A 190 19.76 -5.74 -3.97
N MET A 191 19.15 -5.90 -5.14
CA MET A 191 19.85 -6.43 -6.32
C MET A 191 20.78 -5.38 -6.92
N ARG A 192 21.84 -5.86 -7.58
CA ARG A 192 22.74 -5.03 -8.37
C ARG A 192 22.37 -5.15 -9.85
N PRO A 193 21.80 -4.10 -10.46
CA PRO A 193 21.42 -4.15 -11.86
C PRO A 193 22.63 -4.28 -12.78
N ILE A 194 22.46 -5.09 -13.83
CA ILE A 194 23.43 -5.23 -14.91
C ILE A 194 22.77 -4.76 -16.20
N VAL A 195 23.38 -3.81 -16.89
CA VAL A 195 22.86 -3.26 -18.15
C VAL A 195 23.87 -3.37 -19.28
N ASP A 196 23.38 -3.65 -20.48
CA ASP A 196 24.19 -3.75 -21.70
C ASP A 196 24.16 -2.40 -22.45
N SER A 197 24.45 -1.30 -21.76
CA SER A 197 24.35 0.08 -22.28
C SER A 197 25.31 1.05 -21.59
N GLU A 198 25.69 2.12 -22.28
CA GLU A 198 26.51 3.24 -21.77
C GLU A 198 25.67 4.27 -20.99
N SER A 199 24.36 4.07 -20.90
CA SER A 199 23.47 4.90 -20.09
C SER A 199 22.25 4.11 -19.63
N VAL A 200 21.64 4.55 -18.54
CA VAL A 200 20.36 4.01 -18.05
C VAL A 200 19.49 5.14 -17.55
N ARG A 201 18.18 5.05 -17.83
CA ARG A 201 17.19 5.91 -17.20
C ARG A 201 16.80 5.33 -15.85
N VAL A 202 17.07 6.08 -14.80
CA VAL A 202 16.64 5.79 -13.44
C VAL A 202 15.25 6.39 -13.26
N SER A 203 14.28 5.56 -12.85
CA SER A 203 12.91 5.98 -12.54
C SER A 203 12.65 5.76 -11.05
N LEU A 204 12.08 6.76 -10.40
CA LEU A 204 11.91 6.83 -8.96
C LEU A 204 10.44 7.08 -8.63
N LEU A 205 9.92 6.38 -7.62
CA LEU A 205 8.71 6.76 -6.90
C LEU A 205 9.16 7.49 -5.62
N VAL A 206 8.84 8.77 -5.51
CA VAL A 206 9.13 9.60 -4.35
C VAL A 206 7.82 10.10 -3.77
N ARG A 207 7.59 9.87 -2.47
CA ARG A 207 6.34 10.23 -1.80
C ARG A 207 6.62 10.97 -0.50
N ASP A 208 5.80 11.98 -0.23
CA ASP A 208 5.77 12.72 1.02
C ASP A 208 4.37 13.31 1.25
N ASN A 209 3.99 13.54 2.51
CA ASN A 209 2.67 14.07 2.88
C ASN A 209 2.56 15.60 2.66
N PHE A 210 3.68 16.32 2.70
CA PHE A 210 3.77 17.78 2.54
C PHE A 210 4.38 18.21 1.20
N GLY A 211 4.71 17.24 0.36
CA GLY A 211 5.13 17.42 -1.02
C GLY A 211 6.64 17.54 -1.18
N ILE A 212 7.07 17.36 -2.42
CA ILE A 212 8.50 17.25 -2.76
C ILE A 212 8.99 18.57 -3.37
N ASP A 213 10.07 19.12 -2.82
CA ASP A 213 10.76 20.29 -3.37
C ASP A 213 11.65 19.87 -4.54
N ASN A 214 12.55 18.90 -4.31
CA ASN A 214 13.46 18.45 -5.35
C ASN A 214 13.90 16.99 -5.21
N VAL A 215 14.28 16.41 -6.34
CA VAL A 215 14.89 15.08 -6.42
C VAL A 215 16.15 15.17 -7.28
N LEU A 216 17.27 14.68 -6.74
CA LEU A 216 18.57 14.66 -7.39
C LEU A 216 19.02 13.21 -7.63
N VAL A 217 19.52 12.93 -8.82
CA VAL A 217 20.22 11.68 -9.17
C VAL A 217 21.65 12.04 -9.58
N ASN A 218 22.64 11.54 -8.84
CA ASN A 218 24.06 11.87 -9.02
C ASN A 218 24.30 13.38 -9.07
N ASN A 219 23.71 14.12 -8.12
CA ASN A 219 23.75 15.59 -8.01
C ASN A 219 23.15 16.35 -9.21
N ARG A 220 22.33 15.69 -10.03
CA ARG A 220 21.59 16.33 -11.12
C ARG A 220 20.10 16.27 -10.85
N PRO A 221 19.33 17.34 -11.12
CA PRO A 221 17.88 17.33 -10.99
C PRO A 221 17.26 16.21 -11.82
N ALA A 222 16.43 15.40 -11.19
CA ALA A 222 15.54 14.46 -11.87
C ALA A 222 14.34 15.23 -12.43
N GLN A 223 13.89 14.82 -13.61
CA GLN A 223 12.69 15.37 -14.21
C GLN A 223 11.46 14.76 -13.53
N MET A 224 10.60 15.61 -12.97
CA MET A 224 9.29 15.19 -12.51
C MET A 224 8.41 14.84 -13.71
N VAL A 225 7.91 13.61 -13.72
CA VAL A 225 6.95 13.11 -14.72
C VAL A 225 5.54 13.36 -14.23
N ASN A 226 5.30 13.15 -12.94
CA ASN A 226 4.06 13.48 -12.22
C ASN A 226 4.36 13.68 -10.72
N ASP A 227 3.32 13.91 -9.92
CA ASP A 227 3.39 14.24 -8.49
C ASP A 227 4.21 13.28 -7.62
N SER A 228 4.50 12.05 -8.08
CA SER A 228 5.33 11.11 -7.33
C SER A 228 6.42 10.42 -8.16
N ILE A 229 6.48 10.63 -9.47
CA ILE A 229 7.41 9.93 -10.36
C ILE A 229 8.48 10.87 -10.89
N TYR A 230 9.74 10.51 -10.67
CA TYR A 230 10.90 11.27 -11.11
C TYR A 230 11.81 10.40 -11.98
N VAL A 231 12.37 10.97 -13.04
CA VAL A 231 13.27 10.25 -13.96
C VAL A 231 14.58 11.01 -14.19
N ALA A 232 15.69 10.29 -14.28
CA ALA A 232 16.99 10.87 -14.61
C ALA A 232 17.82 9.92 -15.47
N ASP A 233 18.46 10.45 -16.51
CA ASP A 233 19.38 9.68 -17.34
C ASP A 233 20.79 9.69 -16.70
N VAL A 234 21.28 8.50 -16.36
CA VAL A 234 22.60 8.28 -15.77
C VAL A 234 23.52 7.70 -16.83
N VAL A 235 24.62 8.41 -17.10
CA VAL A 235 25.70 7.92 -17.98
C VAL A 235 26.55 6.91 -17.20
N LEU A 236 26.82 5.78 -17.83
CA LEU A 236 27.53 4.65 -17.25
C LEU A 236 28.89 4.46 -17.93
N ARG A 237 29.89 4.12 -17.12
CA ARG A 237 31.18 3.62 -17.58
C ARG A 237 31.10 2.11 -17.76
N VAL A 238 31.22 1.69 -19.02
CA VAL A 238 31.26 0.27 -19.41
C VAL A 238 32.45 -0.43 -18.77
N GLY A 239 32.23 -1.63 -18.22
CA GLY A 239 33.23 -2.45 -17.55
C GLY A 239 33.53 -2.01 -16.11
N TYR A 240 32.80 -1.04 -15.57
CA TYR A 240 32.95 -0.55 -14.20
C TYR A 240 31.61 -0.62 -13.45
N GLU A 241 31.73 -0.63 -12.12
CA GLU A 241 30.61 -0.37 -11.22
C GLU A 241 30.29 1.14 -11.23
N ASN A 242 29.03 1.47 -11.49
CA ASN A 242 28.54 2.84 -11.58
C ASN A 242 27.66 3.15 -10.36
N PRO A 243 28.17 3.87 -9.35
CA PRO A 243 27.36 4.27 -8.22
C PRO A 243 26.31 5.29 -8.64
N VAL A 244 25.09 5.09 -8.16
CA VAL A 244 23.97 6.01 -8.29
C VAL A 244 23.52 6.44 -6.91
N THR A 245 23.56 7.73 -6.65
CA THR A 245 23.06 8.36 -5.43
C THR A 245 21.80 9.15 -5.76
N ILE A 246 20.74 8.89 -5.01
CA ILE A 246 19.46 9.60 -5.08
C ILE A 246 19.30 10.39 -3.79
N ILE A 247 18.90 11.65 -3.90
CA ILE A 247 18.52 12.49 -2.78
C ILE A 247 17.16 13.09 -3.10
N ALA A 248 16.18 12.91 -2.22
CA ALA A 248 14.91 13.62 -2.30
C ALA A 248 14.80 14.56 -1.11
N THR A 249 14.27 15.75 -1.35
CA THR A 249 14.05 16.80 -0.35
C THR A 249 12.60 17.28 -0.44
N ASP A 250 11.90 17.31 0.68
CA ASP A 250 10.53 17.85 0.77
C ASP A 250 10.53 19.39 0.84
N ASN A 251 9.32 19.95 0.81
CA ASN A 251 9.08 21.39 0.93
C ASN A 251 9.46 21.97 2.31
N SER A 252 9.57 21.11 3.32
CA SER A 252 9.92 21.47 4.71
C SER A 252 11.44 21.40 4.96
N GLY A 253 12.19 20.88 4.00
CA GLY A 253 13.64 20.74 4.02
C GLY A 253 14.16 19.43 4.62
N HIS A 254 13.32 18.45 4.94
CA HIS A 254 13.82 17.11 5.28
C HIS A 254 14.24 16.39 4.01
N SER A 255 15.20 15.46 4.17
CA SER A 255 15.78 14.78 3.02
C SER A 255 16.08 13.34 3.33
N ASN A 256 15.84 12.48 2.34
CA ASN A 256 16.23 11.09 2.36
C ASN A 256 17.24 10.81 1.25
N ARG A 257 18.09 9.81 1.44
CA ARG A 257 19.13 9.42 0.51
C ARG A 257 19.12 7.92 0.27
N GLU A 258 19.03 7.54 -0.99
CA GLU A 258 19.16 6.16 -1.46
C GLU A 258 20.42 6.00 -2.33
N GLN A 259 21.08 4.84 -2.24
CA GLN A 259 22.29 4.59 -3.02
C GLN A 259 22.37 3.13 -3.47
N PHE A 260 22.68 2.94 -4.75
CA PHE A 260 22.91 1.63 -5.36
C PHE A 260 23.99 1.72 -6.44
N SER A 261 24.36 0.58 -7.02
CA SER A 261 25.37 0.49 -8.07
C SER A 261 24.85 -0.28 -9.27
N ILE A 262 25.19 0.16 -10.48
CA ILE A 262 24.87 -0.50 -11.74
C ILE A 262 26.16 -0.99 -12.41
N GLU A 263 26.18 -2.25 -12.81
CA GLU A 263 27.22 -2.79 -13.68
C GLU A 263 26.84 -2.57 -15.14
N SER A 264 27.74 -1.96 -15.93
CA SER A 264 27.55 -1.77 -17.38
C SER A 264 28.48 -2.71 -18.14
N ARG A 265 27.96 -3.50 -19.08
CA ARG A 265 28.75 -4.45 -19.89
C ARG A 265 28.94 -3.96 -21.34
N PRO A 266 30.07 -4.30 -21.99
CA PRO A 266 30.28 -3.98 -23.39
C PRO A 266 29.25 -4.66 -24.29
N VAL A 267 28.68 -3.91 -25.23
CA VAL A 267 27.73 -4.44 -26.22
C VAL A 267 28.47 -5.32 -27.22
N GLY A 268 28.47 -6.64 -27.02
CA GLY A 268 29.10 -7.65 -27.87
C GLY A 268 28.08 -8.52 -28.64
N SER A 269 28.04 -8.36 -29.97
CA SER A 269 27.35 -9.14 -31.01
C SER A 269 25.81 -9.32 -30.93
N LEU A 270 25.07 -8.27 -31.29
CA LEU A 270 23.77 -8.43 -31.94
C LEU A 270 23.89 -7.90 -33.37
N THR A 271 23.45 -8.71 -34.34
CA THR A 271 23.53 -8.42 -35.78
C THR A 271 22.76 -7.16 -36.15
N ALA A 272 23.14 -6.53 -37.27
CA ALA A 272 22.63 -5.25 -37.75
C ALA A 272 21.09 -5.14 -37.92
N ALA A 273 20.34 -6.26 -37.82
CA ALA A 273 18.89 -6.26 -37.76
C ALA A 273 18.35 -5.72 -36.42
N ALA A 274 19.04 -5.96 -35.30
CA ALA A 274 18.65 -5.46 -33.97
C ALA A 274 18.92 -3.96 -33.78
N ARG A 275 19.80 -3.36 -34.62
CA ARG A 275 20.10 -1.92 -34.58
C ARG A 275 18.98 -1.04 -35.12
N GLN A 276 18.00 -1.61 -35.82
CA GLN A 276 16.85 -0.86 -36.33
C GLN A 276 15.67 -0.85 -35.34
N GLU A 277 15.63 -1.77 -34.38
CA GLU A 277 14.63 -1.80 -33.30
C GLU A 277 15.14 -1.16 -31.99
N ALA A 278 16.45 -1.19 -31.73
CA ALA A 278 17.04 -0.65 -30.49
C ALA A 278 17.22 0.89 -30.45
N VAL A 279 16.95 1.59 -31.56
CA VAL A 279 16.98 3.08 -31.62
C VAL A 279 15.58 3.69 -31.42
N THR A 280 14.57 2.85 -31.21
CA THR A 280 13.18 3.26 -30.93
C THR A 280 12.65 2.70 -29.61
N SER A 281 13.48 2.54 -28.58
CA SER A 281 12.96 2.57 -27.21
C SER A 281 12.67 4.03 -26.82
N SER A 282 11.64 4.59 -27.43
CA SER A 282 10.95 5.74 -26.87
C SER A 282 10.62 5.39 -25.42
N VAL A 283 11.14 6.17 -24.48
CA VAL A 283 10.65 6.17 -23.11
C VAL A 283 9.16 6.48 -23.20
N ARG A 284 8.32 5.50 -22.89
CA ARG A 284 6.86 5.58 -23.02
C ARG A 284 6.29 6.11 -21.71
N GLU A 285 5.39 7.08 -21.82
CA GLU A 285 4.62 7.60 -20.69
C GLU A 285 3.88 6.44 -19.98
N PRO A 286 3.64 6.54 -18.65
CA PRO A 286 2.82 5.57 -17.93
C PRO A 286 1.48 5.35 -18.65
N SER A 287 0.96 4.13 -18.62
CA SER A 287 -0.33 3.85 -19.25
C SER A 287 -1.43 4.66 -18.57
N ASP A 288 -2.51 4.96 -19.31
CA ASP A 288 -3.66 5.62 -18.73
C ASP A 288 -4.29 4.80 -17.60
N VAL A 289 -4.11 3.47 -17.57
CA VAL A 289 -4.61 2.59 -16.50
C VAL A 289 -3.68 2.55 -15.27
N ASP A 290 -2.45 3.06 -15.35
CA ASP A 290 -1.49 3.10 -14.24
C ASP A 290 -1.70 4.30 -13.31
N ILE A 291 -2.26 5.37 -13.86
CA ILE A 291 -2.38 6.67 -13.21
C ILE A 291 -3.84 6.93 -12.83
N ASN A 292 -4.08 7.77 -11.80
CA ASN A 292 -5.43 8.16 -11.39
C ASN A 292 -6.40 6.96 -11.21
N ILE A 293 -5.90 5.88 -10.61
CA ILE A 293 -6.71 4.70 -10.26
C ILE A 293 -7.76 5.18 -9.23
N PRO A 294 -9.07 4.96 -9.47
CA PRO A 294 -10.11 5.44 -8.57
C PRO A 294 -9.99 4.75 -7.22
N ASP A 295 -10.01 5.55 -6.17
CA ASP A 295 -10.14 5.07 -4.80
C ASP A 295 -11.61 5.19 -4.37
N ASN A 296 -12.21 4.06 -4.03
CA ASN A 296 -13.59 3.98 -3.59
C ASN A 296 -13.72 4.10 -2.05
N GLY A 297 -12.62 4.19 -1.31
CA GLY A 297 -12.63 4.16 0.16
C GLY A 297 -13.22 2.87 0.73
N LEU A 298 -13.24 1.81 -0.08
CA LEU A 298 -13.84 0.53 0.23
C LEU A 298 -12.77 -0.36 0.86
N GLU A 299 -13.00 -0.86 2.08
CA GLU A 299 -12.14 -1.89 2.69
C GLU A 299 -13.03 -2.97 3.31
N LEU A 300 -12.96 -4.18 2.77
CA LEU A 300 -13.81 -5.30 3.17
C LEU A 300 -12.95 -6.45 3.69
N ASN A 301 -13.03 -6.67 5.01
CA ASN A 301 -12.17 -7.60 5.72
C ASN A 301 -12.29 -9.08 5.28
N ASN A 302 -13.39 -9.44 4.63
CA ASN A 302 -13.63 -10.79 4.10
C ASN A 302 -13.06 -10.99 2.67
N ARG A 303 -12.48 -9.96 2.06
CA ARG A 303 -11.85 -10.03 0.74
C ARG A 303 -10.37 -10.36 0.83
N TYR A 304 -9.92 -11.25 -0.04
CA TYR A 304 -8.53 -11.67 -0.13
C TYR A 304 -8.08 -11.71 -1.59
N ALA A 305 -6.79 -11.48 -1.82
CA ALA A 305 -6.22 -11.59 -3.17
C ALA A 305 -4.94 -12.42 -3.21
N LEU A 306 -4.81 -13.23 -4.27
CA LEU A 306 -3.56 -13.86 -4.67
C LEU A 306 -3.18 -13.33 -6.05
N ILE A 307 -2.08 -12.59 -6.12
CA ILE A 307 -1.64 -11.89 -7.33
C ILE A 307 -0.25 -12.41 -7.70
N ILE A 308 -0.13 -13.00 -8.89
CA ILE A 308 1.09 -13.62 -9.38
C ILE A 308 1.47 -13.01 -10.73
N GLY A 309 2.67 -12.44 -10.82
CA GLY A 309 3.25 -11.93 -12.07
C GLY A 309 4.59 -12.60 -12.34
N ASN A 310 4.63 -13.50 -13.33
CA ASN A 310 5.84 -14.20 -13.74
C ASN A 310 6.32 -13.66 -15.10
N GLU A 311 7.40 -12.90 -15.09
CA GLU A 311 7.97 -12.23 -16.26
C GLU A 311 9.35 -12.79 -16.62
N ASP A 312 10.26 -12.86 -15.66
CA ASP A 312 11.66 -13.21 -15.87
C ASP A 312 11.90 -14.71 -15.70
N TYR A 313 11.66 -15.47 -16.77
CA TYR A 313 11.99 -16.89 -16.83
C TYR A 313 13.48 -17.10 -17.10
N THR A 314 14.11 -16.20 -17.86
CA THR A 314 15.52 -16.36 -18.29
C THR A 314 16.53 -16.34 -17.15
N SER A 315 16.31 -15.54 -16.10
CA SER A 315 17.24 -15.51 -14.95
C SER A 315 17.18 -16.78 -14.10
N TYR A 316 16.12 -17.57 -14.23
CA TYR A 316 15.89 -18.80 -13.45
C TYR A 316 16.09 -20.06 -14.29
N GLN A 317 16.01 -19.94 -15.62
CA GLN A 317 16.23 -21.00 -16.59
C GLN A 317 17.28 -20.53 -17.62
N PRO A 318 18.58 -20.70 -17.35
CA PRO A 318 19.68 -20.08 -18.11
C PRO A 318 19.82 -20.60 -19.56
N HIS A 319 19.03 -21.58 -19.96
CA HIS A 319 18.95 -22.09 -21.33
C HIS A 319 17.89 -21.39 -22.19
N LEU A 320 17.04 -20.56 -21.57
CA LEU A 320 16.04 -19.77 -22.27
C LEU A 320 16.66 -18.49 -22.84
N GLN A 321 16.15 -18.07 -23.99
CA GLN A 321 16.47 -16.77 -24.58
C GLN A 321 15.52 -15.69 -24.04
N ARG A 322 15.91 -14.41 -24.08
CA ARG A 322 15.17 -13.28 -23.45
C ARG A 322 13.73 -13.14 -23.96
N GLU A 323 13.45 -13.52 -25.20
CA GLU A 323 12.10 -13.58 -25.79
C GLU A 323 11.17 -14.61 -25.11
N SER A 324 11.73 -15.46 -24.24
CA SER A 324 10.97 -16.37 -23.39
C SER A 324 10.40 -15.67 -22.15
N ASN A 325 10.74 -14.41 -21.88
CA ASN A 325 10.12 -13.65 -20.81
C ASN A 325 8.72 -13.17 -21.21
N VAL A 326 7.86 -12.94 -20.22
CA VAL A 326 6.48 -12.48 -20.45
C VAL A 326 6.44 -10.98 -20.23
N GLU A 327 6.60 -10.22 -21.32
CA GLU A 327 6.56 -8.76 -21.29
C GLU A 327 5.39 -8.25 -20.41
N PHE A 328 5.73 -7.37 -19.45
CA PHE A 328 4.83 -6.65 -18.57
C PHE A 328 4.12 -7.48 -17.50
N ALA A 329 4.35 -8.80 -17.36
CA ALA A 329 3.64 -9.60 -16.35
C ALA A 329 3.89 -9.15 -14.90
N VAL A 330 5.10 -8.66 -14.59
CA VAL A 330 5.40 -8.09 -13.26
C VAL A 330 4.75 -6.73 -13.09
N HIS A 331 4.76 -5.88 -14.12
CA HIS A 331 4.09 -4.58 -14.10
C HIS A 331 2.57 -4.73 -13.92
N ASP A 332 1.97 -5.59 -14.74
CA ASP A 332 0.56 -6.00 -14.67
C ASP A 332 0.14 -6.42 -13.25
N ALA A 333 0.91 -7.30 -12.60
CA ALA A 333 0.63 -7.75 -11.24
C ALA A 333 0.72 -6.60 -10.21
N ARG A 334 1.69 -5.70 -10.35
CA ARG A 334 1.84 -4.54 -9.45
C ARG A 334 0.66 -3.58 -9.60
N ILE A 335 0.22 -3.30 -10.81
CA ILE A 335 -0.90 -2.40 -11.07
C ILE A 335 -2.22 -3.05 -10.65
N PHE A 336 -2.40 -4.35 -10.91
CA PHE A 336 -3.57 -5.07 -10.42
C PHE A 336 -3.66 -5.08 -8.89
N ARG A 337 -2.53 -5.07 -8.15
CA ARG A 337 -2.55 -4.90 -6.69
C ARG A 337 -3.17 -3.57 -6.27
N GLU A 338 -2.84 -2.47 -6.94
CA GLU A 338 -3.49 -1.17 -6.68
C GLU A 338 -4.99 -1.24 -7.01
N TYR A 339 -5.33 -1.97 -8.08
CA TYR A 339 -6.66 -2.51 -8.42
C TYR A 339 -7.42 -3.10 -7.22
N ALA A 340 -6.83 -4.16 -6.70
CA ALA A 340 -7.38 -4.94 -5.60
C ALA A 340 -7.68 -4.06 -4.38
N GLN A 341 -6.77 -3.14 -4.05
CA GLN A 341 -6.91 -2.26 -2.89
C GLN A 341 -7.97 -1.17 -3.11
N LYS A 342 -7.80 -0.35 -4.15
CA LYS A 342 -8.55 0.90 -4.31
C LYS A 342 -9.94 0.71 -4.89
N VAL A 343 -10.11 -0.30 -5.74
CA VAL A 343 -11.36 -0.53 -6.48
C VAL A 343 -12.11 -1.75 -5.95
N LEU A 344 -11.39 -2.85 -5.71
CA LEU A 344 -12.00 -4.10 -5.24
C LEU A 344 -12.06 -4.19 -3.71
N GLY A 345 -11.52 -3.22 -2.98
CA GLY A 345 -11.58 -3.12 -1.52
C GLY A 345 -10.95 -4.27 -0.74
N VAL A 346 -9.91 -4.88 -1.30
CA VAL A 346 -9.10 -5.89 -0.62
C VAL A 346 -8.13 -5.19 0.34
N PRO A 347 -8.20 -5.46 1.66
CA PRO A 347 -7.26 -4.92 2.63
C PRO A 347 -5.80 -5.29 2.27
N ASP A 348 -4.84 -4.39 2.50
CA ASP A 348 -3.43 -4.63 2.16
C ASP A 348 -2.86 -5.92 2.77
N ASN A 349 -3.21 -6.17 4.04
CA ASN A 349 -2.80 -7.36 4.79
C ASN A 349 -3.45 -8.66 4.31
N ASN A 350 -4.47 -8.58 3.44
CA ASN A 350 -5.16 -9.70 2.83
C ASN A 350 -4.66 -10.01 1.40
N ILE A 351 -3.62 -9.31 0.92
CA ILE A 351 -3.01 -9.53 -0.40
C ILE A 351 -1.75 -10.37 -0.29
N ILE A 352 -1.71 -11.49 -1.01
CA ILE A 352 -0.51 -12.28 -1.27
C ILE A 352 -0.03 -11.94 -2.67
N MET A 353 1.09 -11.23 -2.79
CA MET A 353 1.70 -10.88 -4.08
C MET A 353 3.01 -11.65 -4.29
N LEU A 354 3.10 -12.36 -5.41
CA LEU A 354 4.31 -13.08 -5.83
C LEU A 354 4.77 -12.57 -7.20
N LEU A 355 6.03 -12.15 -7.28
CA LEU A 355 6.65 -11.68 -8.52
C LEU A 355 7.79 -12.62 -8.89
N ASN A 356 7.79 -13.11 -10.14
CA ASN A 356 8.73 -14.15 -10.62
C ASN A 356 8.76 -15.35 -9.66
N ALA A 357 7.57 -15.88 -9.37
CA ALA A 357 7.33 -16.91 -8.38
C ALA A 357 7.90 -18.27 -8.83
N ARG A 358 8.63 -18.91 -7.91
CA ARG A 358 9.10 -20.29 -8.03
C ARG A 358 8.01 -21.28 -7.67
N SER A 359 8.21 -22.54 -8.08
CA SER A 359 7.24 -23.62 -7.88
C SER A 359 6.73 -23.71 -6.43
N VAL A 360 7.64 -23.76 -5.46
CA VAL A 360 7.30 -23.90 -4.04
C VAL A 360 6.51 -22.69 -3.53
N GLU A 361 6.81 -21.49 -4.01
CA GLU A 361 6.13 -20.26 -3.61
C GLU A 361 4.68 -20.26 -4.09
N MET A 362 4.44 -20.66 -5.34
CA MET A 362 3.09 -20.78 -5.90
C MET A 362 2.25 -21.83 -5.15
N HIS A 363 2.81 -23.02 -4.88
CA HIS A 363 2.10 -24.06 -4.13
C HIS A 363 1.77 -23.63 -2.70
N ASN A 364 2.73 -23.02 -1.99
CA ASN A 364 2.50 -22.52 -0.63
C ASN A 364 1.43 -21.43 -0.59
N ALA A 365 1.37 -20.56 -1.60
CA ALA A 365 0.33 -19.53 -1.68
C ALA A 365 -1.06 -20.14 -1.92
N LEU A 366 -1.17 -21.16 -2.77
CA LEU A 366 -2.44 -21.89 -2.97
C LEU A 366 -2.90 -22.62 -1.71
N ASP A 367 -1.99 -23.28 -1.00
CA ASP A 367 -2.28 -23.90 0.28
C ASP A 367 -2.75 -22.86 1.31
N ARG A 368 -2.15 -21.67 1.30
CA ARG A 368 -2.58 -20.56 2.16
C ARG A 368 -3.99 -20.08 1.81
N MET A 369 -4.34 -19.96 0.53
CA MET A 369 -5.70 -19.60 0.10
C MET A 369 -6.73 -20.66 0.55
N SER A 370 -6.43 -21.96 0.37
CA SER A 370 -7.28 -23.04 0.85
C SER A 370 -7.46 -22.97 2.38
N MET A 371 -6.39 -22.72 3.14
CA MET A 371 -6.49 -22.53 4.60
C MET A 371 -7.33 -21.30 4.99
N ILE A 372 -7.28 -20.20 4.24
CA ILE A 372 -8.13 -19.03 4.48
C ILE A 372 -9.61 -19.41 4.28
N ALA A 373 -9.95 -20.06 3.16
CA ALA A 373 -11.32 -20.52 2.89
C ALA A 373 -11.83 -21.46 4.00
N ARG A 374 -10.98 -22.37 4.48
CA ARG A 374 -11.32 -23.28 5.59
C ARG A 374 -11.71 -22.53 6.87
N ASN A 375 -10.96 -21.48 7.22
CA ASN A 375 -11.13 -20.78 8.50
C ASN A 375 -12.19 -19.68 8.46
N THR A 376 -12.53 -19.17 7.27
CA THR A 376 -13.62 -18.19 7.07
C THR A 376 -14.99 -18.84 6.94
N GLY A 377 -15.05 -20.16 6.70
CA GLY A 377 -16.28 -20.93 6.80
C GLY A 377 -17.34 -20.56 5.76
N GLY A 378 -16.93 -20.05 4.59
CA GLY A 378 -17.82 -19.62 3.51
C GLY A 378 -17.94 -18.12 3.31
N ASP A 379 -17.37 -17.31 4.21
CA ASP A 379 -17.48 -15.83 4.16
C ASP A 379 -16.45 -15.15 3.23
N ALA A 380 -15.39 -15.88 2.85
CA ALA A 380 -14.32 -15.28 2.05
C ALA A 380 -14.71 -15.04 0.60
N GLU A 381 -14.38 -13.86 0.09
CA GLU A 381 -14.38 -13.53 -1.33
C GLU A 381 -12.95 -13.42 -1.85
N PHE A 382 -12.64 -14.16 -2.92
CA PHE A 382 -11.29 -14.29 -3.46
C PHE A 382 -11.14 -13.63 -4.83
N PHE A 383 -10.10 -12.80 -4.97
CA PHE A 383 -9.63 -12.26 -6.24
C PHE A 383 -8.26 -12.85 -6.59
N ILE A 384 -8.21 -13.68 -7.62
CA ILE A 384 -6.98 -14.34 -8.04
C ILE A 384 -6.55 -13.76 -9.38
N TYR A 385 -5.29 -13.36 -9.49
CA TYR A 385 -4.72 -12.79 -10.70
C TYR A 385 -3.43 -13.51 -11.04
N TYR A 386 -3.31 -13.95 -12.29
CA TYR A 386 -2.09 -14.56 -12.82
C TYR A 386 -1.74 -13.94 -14.18
N ALA A 387 -0.53 -13.43 -14.31
CA ALA A 387 0.09 -13.09 -15.59
C ALA A 387 1.40 -13.89 -15.73
N GLY A 388 1.58 -14.58 -16.86
CA GLY A 388 2.76 -15.42 -17.08
C GLY A 388 2.59 -16.45 -18.20
N HIS A 389 3.45 -17.46 -18.21
CA HIS A 389 3.31 -18.58 -19.16
C HIS A 389 2.34 -19.63 -18.65
N GLY A 390 1.45 -20.07 -19.53
CA GLY A 390 0.78 -21.35 -19.40
C GLY A 390 1.47 -22.39 -20.29
N PHE A 391 1.31 -23.66 -19.96
CA PHE A 391 1.83 -24.75 -20.76
C PHE A 391 0.88 -25.96 -20.72
N PRO A 392 0.39 -26.46 -21.87
CA PRO A 392 -0.36 -27.71 -21.91
C PRO A 392 0.61 -28.89 -21.96
N ASP A 393 0.35 -29.94 -21.18
CA ASP A 393 1.03 -31.22 -21.37
C ASP A 393 0.71 -31.78 -22.77
N GLU A 394 1.73 -32.22 -23.51
CA GLU A 394 1.58 -32.65 -24.90
C GLU A 394 0.72 -33.93 -25.04
N GLN A 395 0.69 -34.79 -24.02
CA GLN A 395 -0.01 -36.08 -24.04
C GLN A 395 -1.41 -35.96 -23.46
N THR A 396 -1.54 -35.40 -22.26
CA THR A 396 -2.81 -35.30 -21.52
C THR A 396 -3.62 -34.08 -21.95
N ARG A 397 -2.96 -33.07 -22.54
CA ARG A 397 -3.52 -31.73 -22.85
C ARG A 397 -3.98 -30.96 -21.62
N GLU A 398 -3.50 -31.36 -20.44
CA GLU A 398 -3.76 -30.66 -19.19
C GLU A 398 -2.99 -29.33 -19.16
N PRO A 399 -3.66 -28.18 -18.96
CA PRO A 399 -2.98 -26.89 -18.85
C PRO A 399 -2.32 -26.70 -17.48
N TYR A 400 -1.15 -26.09 -17.46
CA TYR A 400 -0.37 -25.74 -16.26
C TYR A 400 -0.07 -24.24 -16.25
N LEU A 401 -0.07 -23.63 -15.06
CA LEU A 401 0.58 -22.33 -14.81
C LEU A 401 2.06 -22.58 -14.55
N MET A 402 2.94 -21.82 -15.20
CA MET A 402 4.39 -22.05 -15.15
C MET A 402 5.07 -21.14 -14.13
N PRO A 403 5.69 -21.70 -13.08
CA PRO A 403 6.66 -20.99 -12.25
C PRO A 403 7.92 -20.62 -13.04
N VAL A 404 8.63 -19.56 -12.63
CA VAL A 404 9.81 -19.08 -13.37
C VAL A 404 10.98 -20.07 -13.38
N ASP A 405 11.04 -20.99 -12.41
CA ASP A 405 12.09 -21.99 -12.26
C ASP A 405 11.75 -23.37 -12.85
N VAL A 406 10.59 -23.52 -13.52
CA VAL A 406 10.12 -24.80 -14.07
C VAL A 406 10.13 -24.79 -15.60
N THR A 407 10.73 -25.84 -16.18
CA THR A 407 10.79 -26.06 -17.63
C THR A 407 9.59 -26.88 -18.11
N GLY A 408 9.25 -26.78 -19.40
CA GLY A 408 8.21 -27.62 -20.02
C GLY A 408 8.52 -29.13 -20.01
N ALA A 409 9.76 -29.53 -19.71
CA ALA A 409 10.14 -30.94 -19.53
C ALA A 409 9.82 -31.48 -18.12
N ASN A 410 9.56 -30.59 -17.16
CA ASN A 410 9.44 -30.89 -15.74
C ASN A 410 8.08 -30.43 -15.18
N LEU A 411 7.00 -30.63 -15.94
CA LEU A 411 5.64 -30.19 -15.59
C LEU A 411 5.14 -30.73 -14.24
N SER A 412 5.74 -31.80 -13.70
CA SER A 412 5.45 -32.29 -12.35
C SER A 412 5.72 -31.27 -11.23
N PHE A 413 6.51 -30.23 -11.51
CA PHE A 413 6.76 -29.12 -10.59
C PHE A 413 6.00 -27.84 -10.97
N ALA A 414 5.30 -27.82 -12.11
CA ALA A 414 4.40 -26.72 -12.45
C ALA A 414 3.07 -26.87 -11.69
N VAL A 415 2.16 -25.90 -11.83
CA VAL A 415 0.85 -25.97 -11.16
C VAL A 415 -0.21 -26.37 -12.20
N PRO A 416 -0.76 -27.60 -12.14
CA PRO A 416 -1.90 -27.98 -12.99
C PRO A 416 -3.08 -27.04 -12.74
N LEU A 417 -3.76 -26.61 -13.79
CA LEU A 417 -4.89 -25.69 -13.65
C LEU A 417 -6.09 -26.35 -12.96
N SER A 418 -6.23 -27.67 -13.11
CA SER A 418 -7.15 -28.53 -12.37
C SER A 418 -6.89 -28.48 -10.85
N ASP A 419 -5.63 -28.65 -10.44
CA ASP A 419 -5.18 -28.56 -9.05
C ASP A 419 -5.37 -27.14 -8.51
N PHE A 420 -5.03 -26.12 -9.30
CA PHE A 420 -5.24 -24.72 -8.96
C PHE A 420 -6.72 -24.42 -8.63
N TYR A 421 -7.66 -24.82 -9.48
CA TYR A 421 -9.09 -24.62 -9.23
C TYR A 421 -9.62 -25.49 -8.09
N SER A 422 -9.19 -26.76 -8.01
CA SER A 422 -9.62 -27.65 -6.93
C SER A 422 -9.15 -27.16 -5.56
N LYS A 423 -7.95 -26.59 -5.46
CA LYS A 423 -7.44 -26.00 -4.22
C LYS A 423 -8.20 -24.75 -3.80
N LEU A 424 -8.56 -23.88 -4.74
CA LEU A 424 -9.36 -22.69 -4.44
C LEU A 424 -10.78 -23.04 -4.00
N THR A 425 -11.32 -24.17 -4.48
CA THR A 425 -12.70 -24.61 -4.23
C THR A 425 -12.79 -25.76 -3.21
N GLU A 426 -11.67 -26.11 -2.55
CA GLU A 426 -11.58 -27.21 -1.58
C GLU A 426 -12.50 -26.98 -0.36
N HIS A 427 -12.68 -25.71 0.00
CA HIS A 427 -13.53 -25.27 1.09
C HIS A 427 -14.53 -24.20 0.60
N PRO A 428 -15.70 -24.05 1.27
CA PRO A 428 -16.69 -23.04 0.90
C PRO A 428 -16.11 -21.62 0.94
N THR A 429 -16.51 -20.82 -0.03
CA THR A 429 -16.23 -19.38 -0.18
C THR A 429 -17.49 -18.69 -0.69
N GLU A 430 -17.60 -17.39 -0.47
CA GLU A 430 -18.73 -16.60 -0.95
C GLU A 430 -18.65 -16.53 -2.48
N ARG A 431 -17.52 -16.05 -2.99
CA ARG A 431 -17.23 -15.86 -4.42
C ARG A 431 -15.74 -16.05 -4.68
N ILE A 432 -15.39 -16.63 -5.83
CA ILE A 432 -14.01 -16.71 -6.32
C ILE A 432 -13.98 -16.18 -7.75
N THR A 433 -13.16 -15.16 -7.96
CA THR A 433 -12.96 -14.54 -9.27
C THR A 433 -11.50 -14.69 -9.67
N VAL A 434 -11.25 -15.30 -10.81
CA VAL A 434 -9.90 -15.57 -11.31
C VAL A 434 -9.70 -14.86 -12.64
N PHE A 435 -8.59 -14.15 -12.77
CA PHE A 435 -8.12 -13.52 -14.01
C PHE A 435 -6.80 -14.17 -14.44
N ILE A 436 -6.74 -14.68 -15.67
CA ILE A 436 -5.56 -15.36 -16.21
C ILE A 436 -5.12 -14.69 -17.53
N ASP A 437 -4.03 -13.93 -17.49
CA ASP A 437 -3.30 -13.46 -18.66
C ASP A 437 -2.14 -14.42 -19.00
N ALA A 438 -2.50 -15.54 -19.62
CA ALA A 438 -1.55 -16.57 -20.03
C ALA A 438 -1.95 -17.26 -21.35
N CYS A 439 -0.94 -17.79 -22.05
CA CYS A 439 -1.13 -18.65 -23.22
C CYS A 439 -1.13 -20.11 -22.78
N PHE A 440 -2.06 -20.95 -23.26
CA PHE A 440 -2.03 -22.39 -22.99
C PHE A 440 -1.85 -23.24 -24.25
N SER A 441 -1.40 -22.66 -25.35
CA SER A 441 -1.27 -23.36 -26.64
C SER A 441 0.01 -24.18 -26.81
N GLY A 442 0.91 -24.16 -25.81
CA GLY A 442 2.23 -24.81 -25.85
C GLY A 442 3.28 -24.07 -26.68
N GLY A 443 2.88 -23.02 -27.41
CA GLY A 443 3.79 -22.04 -27.96
C GLY A 443 3.93 -20.88 -26.99
N GLY A 444 5.02 -20.84 -26.21
CA GLY A 444 5.42 -19.62 -25.52
C GLY A 444 5.43 -18.43 -26.51
N ARG A 445 5.12 -17.23 -26.01
CA ARG A 445 4.79 -16.01 -26.79
C ARG A 445 5.67 -15.81 -28.04
N ASP A 446 6.96 -16.17 -27.99
CA ASP A 446 7.81 -16.41 -29.17
C ASP A 446 8.81 -17.57 -28.92
N GLN A 447 8.49 -18.79 -29.36
CA GLN A 447 9.38 -19.96 -29.63
C GLN A 447 10.57 -20.29 -28.68
N GLY A 448 10.59 -19.87 -27.41
CA GLY A 448 11.73 -20.09 -26.51
C GLY A 448 11.60 -21.22 -25.48
N LEU A 449 10.38 -21.58 -25.06
CA LEU A 449 10.15 -22.62 -24.03
C LEU A 449 10.17 -24.06 -24.55
N VAL A 450 10.33 -24.25 -25.86
CA VAL A 450 10.09 -25.53 -26.52
C VAL A 450 11.31 -25.98 -27.34
N ALA A 451 12.00 -26.99 -26.81
CA ALA A 451 12.89 -27.86 -27.59
C ALA A 451 12.14 -29.03 -28.27
N ALA A 452 10.80 -29.06 -28.26
CA ALA A 452 9.99 -30.17 -28.78
C ALA A 452 8.98 -29.72 -29.85
N ARG A 453 9.25 -30.07 -31.12
CA ARG A 453 8.31 -30.10 -32.27
C ARG A 453 7.01 -29.27 -32.14
N ALA A 454 7.02 -28.10 -32.77
CA ALA A 454 5.91 -27.17 -32.96
C ALA A 454 4.56 -27.79 -33.38
N VAL A 455 3.77 -28.26 -32.41
CA VAL A 455 2.35 -28.57 -32.57
C VAL A 455 1.59 -27.75 -31.55
N ARG A 456 0.82 -26.76 -32.00
CA ARG A 456 -0.14 -26.06 -31.13
C ARG A 456 -1.17 -27.07 -30.63
N VAL A 457 -1.25 -27.25 -29.32
CA VAL A 457 -2.19 -28.19 -28.70
C VAL A 457 -3.32 -27.39 -28.08
N ARG A 458 -4.57 -27.78 -28.38
CA ARG A 458 -5.74 -27.23 -27.70
C ARG A 458 -5.86 -27.86 -26.31
N PRO A 459 -5.82 -27.07 -25.22
CA PRO A 459 -5.98 -27.58 -23.86
C PRO A 459 -7.32 -28.28 -23.67
N ARG A 460 -7.36 -29.25 -22.75
CA ARG A 460 -8.60 -29.77 -22.21
C ARG A 460 -9.16 -28.76 -21.20
N GLY A 461 -10.46 -28.46 -21.28
CA GLY A 461 -11.12 -27.65 -20.27
C GLY A 461 -11.12 -28.35 -18.90
N PRO A 462 -10.57 -27.75 -17.83
CA PRO A 462 -10.62 -28.31 -16.49
C PRO A 462 -12.07 -28.28 -15.96
N SER A 463 -12.41 -29.24 -15.10
CA SER A 463 -13.69 -29.22 -14.38
C SER A 463 -13.66 -28.13 -13.31
N ILE A 464 -14.62 -27.20 -13.35
CA ILE A 464 -14.75 -26.09 -12.40
C ILE A 464 -15.93 -26.36 -11.46
N SER A 465 -15.75 -26.19 -10.15
CA SER A 465 -16.76 -26.37 -9.10
C SER A 465 -16.90 -25.12 -8.22
N GLY A 466 -17.99 -25.03 -7.43
CA GLY A 466 -18.17 -23.98 -6.42
C GLY A 466 -18.53 -22.61 -7.02
N ASN A 467 -18.35 -21.54 -6.24
CA ASN A 467 -18.70 -20.18 -6.62
C ASN A 467 -17.58 -19.50 -7.43
N LEU A 468 -17.04 -20.20 -8.43
CA LEU A 468 -15.86 -19.81 -9.21
C LEU A 468 -16.23 -19.30 -10.61
N VAL A 469 -15.77 -18.09 -10.93
CA VAL A 469 -15.78 -17.49 -12.27
C VAL A 469 -14.35 -17.19 -12.70
N VAL A 470 -13.99 -17.60 -13.91
CA VAL A 470 -12.64 -17.44 -14.48
C VAL A 470 -12.72 -16.64 -15.78
N PHE A 471 -11.97 -15.54 -15.85
CA PHE A 471 -11.74 -14.76 -17.06
C PHE A 471 -10.34 -15.07 -17.59
N SER A 472 -10.26 -15.70 -18.74
CA SER A 472 -9.01 -16.09 -19.39
C SER A 472 -8.73 -15.22 -20.61
N ALA A 473 -7.48 -14.81 -20.79
CA ALA A 473 -7.05 -13.94 -21.87
C ALA A 473 -7.15 -14.58 -23.27
N THR A 474 -7.25 -15.91 -23.36
CA THR A 474 -7.25 -16.65 -24.63
C THR A 474 -8.24 -17.81 -24.62
N SER A 475 -8.60 -18.23 -25.84
CA SER A 475 -9.36 -19.44 -26.12
C SER A 475 -8.53 -20.43 -26.94
N GLY A 476 -8.76 -21.72 -26.72
CA GLY A 476 -8.19 -22.79 -27.54
C GLY A 476 -6.67 -22.75 -27.67
N ASP A 477 -6.16 -22.58 -28.90
CA ASP A 477 -4.73 -22.56 -29.23
C ASP A 477 -4.17 -21.15 -29.48
N GLN A 478 -4.90 -20.10 -29.06
CA GLN A 478 -4.48 -18.71 -29.20
C GLN A 478 -3.37 -18.33 -28.20
N SER A 479 -2.74 -17.18 -28.44
CA SER A 479 -1.72 -16.60 -27.57
C SER A 479 -2.25 -15.33 -26.93
N ALA A 480 -1.95 -15.13 -25.64
CA ALA A 480 -2.12 -13.87 -24.97
C ALA A 480 -0.99 -12.96 -25.46
N LEU A 481 -1.29 -11.71 -25.82
CA LEU A 481 -0.36 -10.84 -26.53
C LEU A 481 -0.04 -9.59 -25.68
N PRO A 482 1.18 -9.04 -25.78
CA PRO A 482 1.51 -7.77 -25.15
C PRO A 482 0.86 -6.61 -25.91
N TYR A 483 0.39 -5.62 -25.17
CA TYR A 483 0.01 -4.32 -25.68
C TYR A 483 1.12 -3.31 -25.38
N ARG A 484 2.21 -3.39 -26.15
CA ARG A 484 3.45 -2.65 -25.89
C ARG A 484 3.27 -1.13 -25.75
N ASP A 485 2.37 -0.53 -26.53
CA ASP A 485 2.12 0.92 -26.45
C ASP A 485 1.56 1.35 -25.10
N GLN A 486 0.84 0.43 -24.44
CA GLN A 486 0.29 0.61 -23.10
C GLN A 486 1.14 -0.08 -22.02
N GLN A 487 2.25 -0.73 -22.38
CA GLN A 487 3.14 -1.39 -21.40
C GLN A 487 2.43 -2.42 -20.52
N HIS A 488 1.44 -3.14 -21.06
CA HIS A 488 0.64 -4.14 -20.37
C HIS A 488 0.40 -5.38 -21.22
N GLY A 489 -0.07 -6.48 -20.61
CA GLY A 489 -0.81 -7.51 -21.35
C GLY A 489 -2.08 -6.94 -22.00
N MET A 490 -2.42 -7.37 -23.22
CA MET A 490 -3.61 -6.87 -23.93
C MET A 490 -4.90 -7.13 -23.13
N PHE A 491 -4.98 -8.29 -22.47
CA PHE A 491 -6.11 -8.62 -21.61
C PHE A 491 -6.09 -7.78 -20.34
N THR A 492 -4.95 -7.71 -19.65
CA THR A 492 -4.79 -6.89 -18.44
C THR A 492 -5.14 -5.44 -18.67
N TYR A 493 -4.65 -4.82 -19.74
CA TYR A 493 -4.96 -3.43 -20.08
C TYR A 493 -6.47 -3.19 -20.15
N HIS A 494 -7.18 -4.03 -20.91
CA HIS A 494 -8.62 -3.87 -21.08
C HIS A 494 -9.40 -4.15 -19.79
N LEU A 495 -8.98 -5.14 -19.00
CA LEU A 495 -9.53 -5.39 -17.66
C LEU A 495 -9.41 -4.16 -16.76
N LEU A 496 -8.20 -3.63 -16.61
CA LEU A 496 -7.93 -2.47 -15.76
C LEU A 496 -8.64 -1.22 -16.29
N SER A 497 -8.66 -0.99 -17.61
CA SER A 497 -9.36 0.14 -18.21
C SER A 497 -10.85 0.13 -17.88
N MET A 498 -11.48 -1.05 -17.88
CA MET A 498 -12.89 -1.19 -17.58
C MET A 498 -13.16 -1.01 -16.09
N LEU A 499 -12.36 -1.64 -15.21
CA LEU A 499 -12.46 -1.43 -13.76
C LEU A 499 -12.25 0.04 -13.38
N LYS A 500 -11.34 0.74 -14.07
CA LYS A 500 -11.09 2.17 -13.87
C LYS A 500 -12.31 3.00 -14.27
N ALA A 501 -12.82 2.78 -15.47
CA ALA A 501 -13.92 3.56 -16.01
C ALA A 501 -15.22 3.36 -15.22
N SER A 502 -15.50 2.13 -14.77
CA SER A 502 -16.68 1.81 -13.95
C SER A 502 -16.47 2.04 -12.46
N ARG A 503 -15.25 2.32 -12.01
CA ARG A 503 -14.88 2.30 -10.58
C ARG A 503 -15.29 0.98 -9.91
N GLY A 504 -15.26 -0.14 -10.63
CA GLY A 504 -15.71 -1.45 -10.15
C GLY A 504 -17.24 -1.67 -10.18
N GLU A 505 -18.05 -0.66 -10.48
CA GLU A 505 -19.51 -0.77 -10.65
C GLU A 505 -19.85 -1.31 -12.05
N ILE A 506 -19.47 -2.56 -12.30
CA ILE A 506 -19.75 -3.27 -13.55
C ILE A 506 -20.18 -4.71 -13.26
N SER A 507 -21.19 -5.18 -13.98
CA SER A 507 -21.58 -6.59 -13.89
C SER A 507 -20.56 -7.52 -14.55
N TYR A 508 -20.48 -8.77 -14.08
CA TYR A 508 -19.53 -9.73 -14.65
C TYR A 508 -19.85 -10.05 -16.11
N ARG A 509 -21.13 -10.02 -16.51
CA ARG A 509 -21.54 -10.13 -17.91
C ARG A 509 -21.00 -8.98 -18.75
N GLU A 510 -21.18 -7.73 -18.30
CA GLU A 510 -20.66 -6.56 -19.03
C GLU A 510 -19.13 -6.58 -19.12
N LEU A 511 -18.45 -6.98 -18.06
CA LEU A 511 -16.99 -7.16 -18.09
C LEU A 511 -16.58 -8.25 -19.09
N ALA A 512 -17.25 -9.41 -19.08
CA ALA A 512 -16.98 -10.50 -20.01
C ALA A 512 -17.17 -10.05 -21.47
N ASP A 513 -18.25 -9.33 -21.76
CA ASP A 513 -18.57 -8.84 -23.09
C ASP A 513 -17.57 -7.75 -23.54
N HIS A 514 -17.21 -6.84 -22.64
CA HIS A 514 -16.18 -5.83 -22.89
C HIS A 514 -14.83 -6.48 -23.23
N LEU A 515 -14.36 -7.42 -22.40
CA LEU A 515 -13.09 -8.11 -22.63
C LEU A 515 -13.11 -8.87 -23.96
N ARG A 516 -14.19 -9.60 -24.24
CA ARG A 516 -14.33 -10.34 -25.50
C ARG A 516 -14.26 -9.42 -26.71
N GLN A 517 -14.93 -8.27 -26.68
CA GLN A 517 -14.98 -7.35 -27.80
C GLN A 517 -13.69 -6.54 -27.95
N SER A 518 -13.23 -5.90 -26.88
CA SER A 518 -12.10 -4.96 -26.89
C SER A 518 -10.79 -5.68 -27.20
N VAL A 519 -10.52 -6.81 -26.52
CA VAL A 519 -9.29 -7.58 -26.74
C VAL A 519 -9.26 -8.17 -28.15
N ALA A 520 -10.32 -8.81 -28.61
CA ALA A 520 -10.37 -9.43 -29.95
C ALA A 520 -10.17 -8.39 -31.06
N THR A 521 -10.78 -7.21 -30.92
CA THR A 521 -10.63 -6.14 -31.91
C THR A 521 -9.24 -5.54 -31.85
N ARG A 522 -8.74 -5.23 -30.64
CA ARG A 522 -7.47 -4.52 -30.48
C ARG A 522 -6.27 -5.39 -30.80
N SER A 523 -6.31 -6.69 -30.49
CA SER A 523 -5.24 -7.63 -30.81
C SER A 523 -4.99 -7.76 -32.31
N VAL A 524 -6.07 -7.80 -33.12
CA VAL A 524 -5.96 -7.85 -34.59
C VAL A 524 -5.38 -6.55 -35.13
N MET A 525 -5.78 -5.40 -34.56
CA MET A 525 -5.31 -4.09 -34.99
C MET A 525 -3.85 -3.83 -34.65
N VAL A 526 -3.40 -4.22 -33.46
CA VAL A 526 -2.07 -3.89 -32.93
C VAL A 526 -1.05 -4.99 -33.18
N ASN A 527 -1.44 -6.27 -33.00
CA ASN A 527 -0.53 -7.40 -33.07
C ASN A 527 -0.75 -8.27 -34.33
N HIS A 528 -1.74 -7.95 -35.18
CA HIS A 528 -2.10 -8.73 -36.37
C HIS A 528 -2.36 -10.22 -36.08
N ARG A 529 -2.85 -10.52 -34.87
CA ARG A 529 -3.16 -11.86 -34.39
C ARG A 529 -4.46 -11.84 -33.59
N GLU A 530 -5.21 -12.93 -33.67
CA GLU A 530 -6.41 -13.11 -32.86
C GLU A 530 -6.05 -13.43 -31.41
N GLN A 531 -6.76 -12.78 -30.49
CA GLN A 531 -6.79 -13.10 -29.08
C GLN A 531 -8.24 -12.92 -28.61
N ASN A 532 -8.93 -14.03 -28.35
CA ASN A 532 -10.33 -14.04 -27.93
C ASN A 532 -10.39 -14.50 -26.46
N PRO A 533 -10.69 -13.60 -25.50
CA PRO A 533 -10.93 -13.99 -24.13
C PRO A 533 -12.14 -14.91 -23.96
N GLU A 534 -12.05 -15.77 -22.96
CA GLU A 534 -13.12 -16.70 -22.56
C GLU A 534 -13.47 -16.51 -21.08
N THR A 535 -14.75 -16.65 -20.76
CA THR A 535 -15.23 -16.70 -19.38
C THR A 535 -15.70 -18.11 -19.09
N ASN A 536 -15.08 -18.78 -18.13
CA ASN A 536 -15.45 -20.12 -17.67
C ASN A 536 -16.13 -20.02 -16.31
N ILE A 537 -17.23 -20.73 -16.15
CA ILE A 537 -18.05 -20.70 -14.93
C ILE A 537 -18.21 -22.11 -14.38
N SER A 538 -18.36 -22.23 -13.06
CA SER A 538 -18.78 -23.50 -12.49
C SER A 538 -20.21 -23.85 -12.96
N PRO A 539 -20.50 -25.11 -13.34
CA PRO A 539 -21.86 -25.54 -13.65
C PRO A 539 -22.85 -25.42 -12.49
N THR A 540 -22.37 -25.22 -11.26
CA THR A 540 -23.23 -24.98 -10.09
C THR A 540 -23.69 -23.53 -9.97
N LEU A 541 -23.03 -22.61 -10.67
CA LEU A 541 -23.49 -21.25 -10.84
C LEU A 541 -24.41 -21.23 -12.06
N ASP A 542 -25.72 -21.11 -11.83
CA ASP A 542 -26.70 -20.79 -12.89
C ASP A 542 -26.37 -19.39 -13.48
N GLU A 543 -27.29 -18.74 -14.21
CA GLU A 543 -27.10 -17.38 -14.77
C GLU A 543 -26.89 -16.28 -13.70
N SER A 544 -26.81 -16.60 -12.41
CA SER A 544 -26.65 -15.64 -11.31
C SER A 544 -25.32 -14.89 -11.32
N TRP A 545 -24.24 -15.53 -11.79
CA TRP A 545 -22.92 -14.90 -11.85
C TRP A 545 -22.89 -13.66 -12.73
N GLU A 546 -23.75 -13.60 -13.75
CA GLU A 546 -23.77 -12.54 -14.74
C GLU A 546 -24.09 -11.17 -14.14
N ASN A 547 -24.89 -11.17 -13.07
CA ASN A 547 -25.32 -9.97 -12.37
C ASN A 547 -24.41 -9.60 -11.20
N TRP A 548 -23.36 -10.39 -10.91
CA TRP A 548 -22.43 -10.04 -9.83
C TRP A 548 -21.70 -8.74 -10.17
N VAL A 549 -21.57 -7.89 -9.16
CA VAL A 549 -20.83 -6.62 -9.23
C VAL A 549 -19.77 -6.62 -8.13
N PHE A 550 -18.60 -6.07 -8.41
CA PHE A 550 -17.48 -6.02 -7.44
C PHE A 550 -17.80 -5.16 -6.21
N THR A 551 -18.76 -4.25 -6.28
CA THR A 551 -19.12 -3.31 -5.21
C THR A 551 -20.38 -3.70 -4.45
N GLU A 552 -20.99 -4.85 -4.73
CA GLU A 552 -22.16 -5.36 -3.99
C GLU A 552 -21.74 -6.31 -2.85
N PHE A 553 -22.36 -6.11 -1.67
CA PHE A 553 -22.05 -6.80 -0.40
C PHE A 553 -23.22 -7.65 0.09
#